data_AF-A0A922WS05-F1
#
_entry.id   AF-A0A922WS05-F1
#
_cell.length_a   1.000
_cell.length_b   1.000
_cell.length_c   1.000
_cell.angle_alpha   90.00
_cell.angle_beta   90.00
_cell.angle_gamma   90.00
#
_symmetry.space_group_name_H-M   'P 1'
#
loop_
_entity.id
_entity.type
_entity.pdbx_description
1 polymer ?
#
loop_
_entity_poly.entity_id
_entity_poly.type
_entity_poly.pdbx_seq_one_letter_code
_entity_poly.pdbx_strand_id
1 'polypeptide(L)'
;MDETKACQMTGNPLRKIPPEAISWYAASAMTTIGNEEDYAYFLPRILELSILENLKFPDLEITGKRIHMSGYSHWPEKRRLALTQVFVAVTSSTLANGKFFELDSWITAIALTGQDIQPYLAMLEQHPNAVLNYFEGNAATLPEGRLRNAFWPASHPGQDAIVAWFRSPAIRKILFDAYGYVI
;
A
#
# COMPACT_ATOMS: atom_id res chain seq x y z
N MET A 1 -11.08 22.07 -6.01
CA MET A 1 -11.72 21.71 -4.72
C MET A 1 -12.87 22.67 -4.51
N ASP A 2 -14.09 22.17 -4.24
CA ASP A 2 -15.23 23.02 -3.87
C ASP A 2 -14.92 23.77 -2.55
N GLU A 3 -15.33 25.04 -2.44
CA GLU A 3 -15.11 25.90 -1.28
C GLU A 3 -15.61 25.25 0.01
N THR A 4 -16.74 24.54 -0.06
CA THR A 4 -17.31 23.79 1.08
C THR A 4 -16.33 22.75 1.63
N LYS A 5 -15.64 22.02 0.75
CA LYS A 5 -14.67 20.98 1.13
C LYS A 5 -13.39 21.59 1.68
N ALA A 6 -12.96 22.73 1.12
CA ALA A 6 -11.82 23.48 1.64
C ALA A 6 -12.05 23.91 3.09
N CYS A 7 -13.22 24.48 3.39
CA CYS A 7 -13.61 24.87 4.75
C CYS A 7 -13.67 23.68 5.72
N GLN A 8 -14.12 22.51 5.26
CA GLN A 8 -14.15 21.30 6.10
C GLN A 8 -12.74 20.80 6.44
N MET A 9 -11.78 20.92 5.52
CA MET A 9 -10.40 20.51 5.72
C MET A 9 -9.65 21.40 6.72
N THR A 10 -9.89 22.71 6.70
CA THR A 10 -9.19 23.68 7.55
C THR A 10 -9.94 24.03 8.83
N GLY A 11 -11.27 23.90 8.84
CA GLY A 11 -12.13 24.26 9.98
C GLY A 11 -12.36 23.16 11.00
N ASN A 12 -11.94 21.92 10.72
CA ASN A 12 -12.09 20.79 11.64
C ASN A 12 -10.75 20.35 12.24
N PRO A 13 -10.74 19.86 13.49
CA PRO A 13 -9.61 19.07 13.99
C PRO A 13 -9.33 17.89 13.05
N LEU A 14 -8.07 17.54 12.84
CA LEU A 14 -7.64 16.50 11.87
C LEU A 14 -8.47 15.20 11.94
N ARG A 15 -8.74 14.71 13.16
CA ARG A 15 -9.52 13.49 13.39
C ARG A 15 -11.01 13.60 13.06
N LYS A 16 -11.53 14.81 12.93
CA LYS A 16 -12.94 15.11 12.64
C LYS A 16 -13.18 15.48 11.18
N ILE A 17 -12.14 15.48 10.34
CA ILE A 17 -12.32 15.72 8.91
C ILE A 17 -13.16 14.57 8.33
N PRO A 18 -14.25 14.86 7.61
CA PRO A 18 -15.15 13.86 7.08
C PRO A 18 -14.51 13.06 5.94
N PRO A 19 -14.85 11.77 5.76
CA PRO A 19 -14.31 10.92 4.70
C PRO A 19 -14.43 11.51 3.30
N GLU A 20 -15.53 12.21 2.99
CA GLU A 20 -15.70 12.78 1.65
C GLU A 20 -14.70 13.91 1.33
N ALA A 21 -14.42 14.79 2.30
CA ALA A 21 -13.49 15.90 2.11
C ALA A 21 -12.05 15.38 1.97
N ILE A 22 -11.65 14.47 2.86
CA ILE A 22 -10.30 13.90 2.87
C ILE A 22 -10.04 12.97 1.68
N SER A 23 -11.02 12.20 1.19
CA SER A 23 -10.91 11.40 -0.04
C SER A 23 -10.57 12.27 -1.25
N TRP A 24 -11.31 13.37 -1.42
CA TRP A 24 -11.07 14.31 -2.52
C TRP A 24 -9.69 14.95 -2.45
N TYR A 25 -9.30 15.34 -1.24
CA TYR A 25 -7.96 15.86 -0.99
C TYR A 25 -6.89 14.82 -1.33
N ALA A 26 -6.97 13.60 -0.78
CA ALA A 26 -5.98 12.55 -0.95
C ALA A 26 -5.74 12.18 -2.43
N ALA A 27 -6.79 12.18 -3.25
CA ALA A 27 -6.66 11.94 -4.69
C ALA A 27 -5.95 13.08 -5.44
N SER A 28 -6.19 14.32 -5.01
CA SER A 28 -5.77 15.55 -5.69
C SER A 28 -4.42 16.10 -5.20
N ALA A 29 -4.00 15.72 -4.00
CA ALA A 29 -2.86 16.29 -3.29
C ALA A 29 -1.57 16.22 -4.12
N MET A 30 -0.80 17.32 -4.10
CA MET A 30 0.47 17.51 -4.82
C MET A 30 0.40 17.46 -6.35
N THR A 31 -0.75 17.15 -6.95
CA THR A 31 -0.96 17.30 -8.40
C THR A 31 -1.77 18.52 -8.77
N THR A 32 -2.76 18.85 -7.94
CA THR A 32 -3.68 19.98 -8.21
C THR A 32 -3.86 20.89 -7.01
N ILE A 33 -3.70 20.37 -5.79
CA ILE A 33 -3.86 21.14 -4.55
C ILE A 33 -2.83 20.72 -3.50
N GLY A 34 -2.43 21.68 -2.65
CA GLY A 34 -1.51 21.46 -1.54
C GLY A 34 -0.08 21.09 -1.95
N ASN A 35 0.78 20.99 -0.96
CA ASN A 35 2.19 20.61 -1.11
C ASN A 35 2.52 19.35 -0.29
N GLU A 36 3.81 19.01 -0.22
CA GLU A 36 4.35 17.86 0.48
C GLU A 36 4.09 17.91 2.00
N GLU A 37 4.20 19.10 2.61
CA GLU A 37 3.95 19.30 4.04
C GLU A 37 2.48 19.15 4.39
N ASP A 38 1.58 19.69 3.55
CA ASP A 38 0.13 19.53 3.69
C ASP A 38 -0.21 18.04 3.66
N TYR A 39 0.35 17.29 2.70
CA TYR A 39 0.06 15.87 2.56
C TYR A 39 0.53 15.09 3.79
N ALA A 40 1.73 15.38 4.29
CA ALA A 40 2.25 14.77 5.50
C ALA A 40 1.38 15.09 6.74
N TYR A 41 0.78 16.28 6.80
CA TYR A 41 -0.15 16.67 7.88
C TYR A 41 -1.46 15.87 7.83
N PHE A 42 -2.04 15.68 6.64
CA PHE A 42 -3.31 14.96 6.47
C PHE A 42 -3.17 13.44 6.41
N LEU A 43 -1.97 12.91 6.12
CA LEU A 43 -1.70 11.48 5.97
C LEU A 43 -2.22 10.61 7.14
N PRO A 44 -2.08 10.98 8.42
CA PRO A 44 -2.61 10.16 9.51
C PRO A 44 -4.12 9.91 9.40
N ARG A 45 -4.89 10.92 8.96
CA ARG A 45 -6.34 10.79 8.77
C ARG A 45 -6.68 9.98 7.51
N ILE A 46 -5.90 10.13 6.45
CA ILE A 46 -6.04 9.32 5.23
C ILE A 46 -5.87 7.83 5.58
N LEU A 47 -4.78 7.47 6.26
CA LEU A 47 -4.50 6.09 6.66
C LEU A 47 -5.53 5.55 7.64
N GLU A 48 -5.93 6.33 8.65
CA GLU A 48 -6.97 5.94 9.60
C GLU A 48 -8.25 5.51 8.89
N LEU A 49 -8.72 6.32 7.93
CA LEU A 49 -9.94 6.04 7.17
C LEU A 49 -9.78 4.88 6.19
N SER A 50 -8.63 4.79 5.52
CA SER A 50 -8.31 3.65 4.66
C SER A 50 -8.34 2.32 5.42
N ILE A 51 -7.83 2.32 6.66
CA ILE A 51 -7.74 1.11 7.49
C ILE A 51 -9.05 0.77 8.19
N LEU A 52 -9.70 1.74 8.82
CA LEU A 52 -10.86 1.49 9.70
C LEU A 52 -12.20 1.58 8.99
N GLU A 53 -12.30 2.45 7.98
CA GLU A 53 -13.57 2.77 7.30
C GLU A 53 -13.57 2.30 5.84
N ASN A 54 -12.51 1.62 5.39
CA ASN A 54 -12.34 1.14 4.02
C ASN A 54 -12.60 2.25 2.99
N LEU A 55 -11.82 3.33 3.11
CA LEU A 55 -11.90 4.47 2.21
C LEU A 55 -11.73 4.01 0.75
N LYS A 56 -12.82 4.04 -0.03
CA LYS A 56 -12.84 3.52 -1.41
C LYS A 56 -12.13 4.40 -2.43
N PHE A 57 -11.79 5.63 -2.07
CA PHE A 57 -11.17 6.58 -2.96
C PHE A 57 -10.26 7.55 -2.19
N PRO A 58 -9.02 7.79 -2.66
CA PRO A 58 -8.38 7.11 -3.79
C PRO A 58 -8.01 5.66 -3.45
N ASP A 59 -7.62 4.87 -4.45
CA ASP A 59 -7.00 3.57 -4.23
C ASP A 59 -5.76 3.68 -3.34
N LEU A 60 -5.46 2.64 -2.56
CA LEU A 60 -4.35 2.63 -1.59
C LEU A 60 -3.00 2.91 -2.27
N GLU A 61 -2.83 2.42 -3.49
CA GLU A 61 -1.63 2.57 -4.29
C GLU A 61 -1.37 4.05 -4.66
N ILE A 62 -2.43 4.84 -4.83
CA ILE A 62 -2.30 6.29 -5.00
C ILE A 62 -1.76 6.92 -3.72
N THR A 63 -2.31 6.55 -2.55
CA THR A 63 -1.77 6.98 -1.25
C THR A 63 -0.28 6.63 -1.12
N GLY A 64 0.11 5.42 -1.50
CA GLY A 64 1.52 4.99 -1.54
C GLY A 64 2.40 5.90 -2.39
N LYS A 65 1.98 6.20 -3.63
CA LYS A 65 2.69 7.12 -4.54
C LYS A 65 2.78 8.53 -3.96
N ARG A 66 1.72 9.04 -3.33
CA ARG A 66 1.72 10.37 -2.71
C ARG A 66 2.67 10.44 -1.52
N ILE A 67 2.74 9.41 -0.69
CA ILE A 67 3.75 9.32 0.37
C ILE A 67 5.16 9.46 -0.22
N HIS A 68 5.48 8.74 -1.30
CA HIS A 68 6.78 8.89 -1.96
C HIS A 68 7.02 10.31 -2.47
N MET A 69 6.04 10.88 -3.19
CA MET A 69 6.11 12.24 -3.74
C MET A 69 6.30 13.32 -2.66
N SER A 70 5.77 13.11 -1.45
CA SER A 70 5.95 14.02 -0.32
C SER A 70 7.37 14.01 0.29
N GLY A 71 8.33 13.36 -0.37
CA GLY A 71 9.72 13.31 0.06
C GLY A 71 9.95 12.37 1.24
N TYR A 72 9.22 11.26 1.32
CA TYR A 72 9.28 10.29 2.42
C TYR A 72 10.71 9.95 2.87
N SER A 73 11.66 9.77 1.93
CA SER A 73 13.06 9.46 2.22
C SER A 73 13.78 10.52 3.07
N HIS A 74 13.32 11.78 3.02
CA HIS A 74 13.88 12.91 3.76
C HIS A 74 13.11 13.22 5.05
N TRP A 75 12.04 12.49 5.34
CA TRP A 75 11.27 12.72 6.55
C TRP A 75 12.09 12.42 7.81
N PRO A 76 11.82 13.13 8.93
CA PRO A 76 12.38 12.78 10.22
C PRO A 76 12.18 11.31 10.55
N GLU A 77 13.21 10.66 11.08
CA GLU A 77 13.22 9.22 11.38
C GLU A 77 11.99 8.79 12.18
N LYS A 78 11.59 9.56 13.20
CA LYS A 78 10.40 9.30 14.00
C LYS A 78 9.12 9.18 13.16
N ARG A 79 8.97 10.01 12.11
CA ARG A 79 7.81 9.93 11.21
C ARG A 79 7.90 8.70 10.31
N ARG A 80 9.08 8.41 9.75
CA ARG A 80 9.29 7.20 8.92
C ARG A 80 8.99 5.93 9.71
N LEU A 81 9.50 5.85 10.95
CA LEU A 81 9.26 4.73 11.85
C LEU A 81 7.78 4.57 12.20
N ALA A 82 7.07 5.67 12.49
CA ALA A 82 5.64 5.61 12.77
C ALA A 82 4.84 5.07 11.57
N LEU A 83 5.18 5.48 10.34
CA LEU A 83 4.54 4.95 9.14
C LEU A 83 4.83 3.46 8.95
N THR A 84 6.09 3.04 9.11
CA THR A 84 6.47 1.62 9.06
C THR A 84 5.71 0.79 10.10
N GLN A 85 5.52 1.30 11.33
CA GLN A 85 4.72 0.63 12.35
C GLN A 85 3.26 0.47 11.94
N VAL A 86 2.66 1.48 11.31
CA VAL A 86 1.30 1.38 10.75
C VAL A 86 1.22 0.30 9.68
N PHE A 87 2.18 0.26 8.76
CA PHE A 87 2.21 -0.75 7.70
C PHE A 87 2.43 -2.17 8.24
N VAL A 88 3.32 -2.36 9.22
CA VAL A 88 3.48 -3.66 9.89
C VAL A 88 2.19 -4.08 10.59
N ALA A 89 1.52 -3.15 11.28
CA ALA A 89 0.27 -3.43 11.97
C ALA A 89 -0.86 -3.81 11.01
N VAL A 90 -1.02 -3.10 9.90
CA VAL A 90 -2.07 -3.41 8.92
C VAL A 90 -1.80 -4.75 8.23
N THR A 91 -0.56 -5.01 7.79
CA THR A 91 -0.22 -6.32 7.19
C THR A 91 -0.45 -7.46 8.17
N SER A 92 -0.02 -7.32 9.43
CA SER A 92 -0.25 -8.32 10.48
C SER A 92 -1.74 -8.57 10.70
N SER A 93 -2.55 -7.50 10.76
CA SER A 93 -3.99 -7.58 10.94
C SER A 93 -4.68 -8.23 9.73
N THR A 94 -4.31 -7.87 8.51
CA THR A 94 -4.84 -8.47 7.27
C THR A 94 -4.56 -9.96 7.22
N LEU A 95 -3.34 -10.37 7.58
CA LEU A 95 -2.95 -11.79 7.67
C LEU A 95 -3.75 -12.54 8.74
N ALA A 96 -3.81 -12.00 9.96
CA ALA A 96 -4.51 -12.62 11.09
C ALA A 96 -6.01 -12.78 10.86
N ASN A 97 -6.63 -11.85 10.15
CA ASN A 97 -8.06 -11.86 9.84
C ASN A 97 -8.40 -12.60 8.53
N GLY A 98 -7.42 -13.17 7.83
CA GLY A 98 -7.65 -13.89 6.57
C GLY A 98 -8.14 -12.99 5.42
N LYS A 99 -7.92 -11.68 5.50
CA LYS A 99 -8.37 -10.70 4.49
C LYS A 99 -7.39 -10.62 3.30
N PHE A 100 -7.00 -11.78 2.77
CA PHE A 100 -5.89 -11.87 1.81
C PHE A 100 -6.13 -11.09 0.51
N PHE A 101 -7.40 -10.88 0.13
CA PHE A 101 -7.79 -10.06 -1.02
C PHE A 101 -7.32 -8.60 -0.93
N GLU A 102 -7.00 -8.07 0.26
CA GLU A 102 -6.48 -6.71 0.45
C GLU A 102 -4.94 -6.64 0.33
N LEU A 103 -4.25 -7.79 0.34
CA LEU A 103 -2.79 -7.81 0.40
C LEU A 103 -2.12 -7.22 -0.83
N ASP A 104 -2.65 -7.48 -2.04
CA ASP A 104 -2.05 -6.94 -3.27
C ASP A 104 -2.00 -5.40 -3.23
N SER A 105 -3.10 -4.76 -2.83
CA SER A 105 -3.15 -3.30 -2.73
C SER A 105 -2.27 -2.75 -1.61
N TRP A 106 -2.24 -3.38 -0.43
CA TRP A 106 -1.36 -2.95 0.66
C TRP A 106 0.12 -3.12 0.32
N ILE A 107 0.54 -4.29 -0.17
CA ILE A 107 1.93 -4.57 -0.56
C ILE A 107 2.36 -3.62 -1.68
N THR A 108 1.50 -3.40 -2.68
CA THR A 108 1.78 -2.44 -3.76
C THR A 108 1.90 -1.02 -3.23
N ALA A 109 0.98 -0.55 -2.39
CA ALA A 109 1.03 0.78 -1.79
C ALA A 109 2.29 0.99 -0.94
N ILE A 110 2.66 0.02 -0.11
CA ILE A 110 3.87 0.05 0.73
C ILE A 110 5.12 0.17 -0.15
N ALA A 111 5.24 -0.70 -1.16
CA ALA A 111 6.38 -0.67 -2.07
C ALA A 111 6.47 0.68 -2.82
N LEU A 112 5.33 1.23 -3.26
CA LEU A 112 5.27 2.52 -3.94
C LEU A 112 5.64 3.71 -3.04
N THR A 113 5.70 3.55 -1.71
CA THR A 113 6.29 4.57 -0.83
C THR A 113 7.81 4.68 -0.97
N GLY A 114 8.46 3.66 -1.53
CA GLY A 114 9.92 3.51 -1.56
C GLY A 114 10.50 2.82 -0.34
N GLN A 115 9.67 2.25 0.54
CA GLN A 115 10.13 1.39 1.65
C GLN A 115 10.62 0.04 1.13
N ASP A 116 11.54 -0.57 1.89
CA ASP A 116 11.92 -1.96 1.69
C ASP A 116 10.71 -2.88 1.92
N ILE A 117 10.40 -3.70 0.92
CA ILE A 117 9.24 -4.60 0.94
C ILE A 117 9.57 -5.95 1.59
N GLN A 118 10.85 -6.29 1.74
CA GLN A 118 11.29 -7.60 2.24
C GLN A 118 10.69 -7.98 3.61
N PRO A 119 10.58 -7.08 4.61
CA PRO A 119 9.98 -7.43 5.89
C PRO A 119 8.52 -7.89 5.78
N TYR A 120 7.76 -7.30 4.85
CA TYR A 120 6.36 -7.64 4.64
C TYR A 120 6.21 -8.97 3.89
N LEU A 121 7.08 -9.22 2.91
CA LEU A 121 7.13 -10.51 2.20
C LEU A 121 7.47 -11.67 3.15
N ALA A 122 8.41 -11.45 4.08
CA ALA A 122 8.73 -12.42 5.13
C ALA A 122 7.52 -12.72 6.06
N MET A 123 6.63 -11.74 6.30
CA MET A 123 5.39 -11.98 7.03
C MET A 123 4.40 -12.84 6.23
N LEU A 124 4.30 -12.60 4.92
CA LEU A 124 3.43 -13.38 4.02
C LEU A 124 3.92 -14.83 3.91
N GLU A 125 5.23 -15.06 3.83
CA GLU A 125 5.84 -16.41 3.78
C GLU A 125 5.39 -17.33 4.92
N GLN A 126 5.13 -16.77 6.10
CA GLN A 126 4.66 -17.50 7.27
C GLN A 126 3.19 -17.95 7.16
N HIS A 127 2.48 -17.50 6.13
CA HIS A 127 1.05 -17.72 5.93
C HIS A 127 0.80 -18.28 4.52
N PRO A 128 0.86 -19.61 4.31
CA PRO A 128 0.71 -20.22 2.98
C PRO A 128 -0.54 -19.76 2.22
N ASN A 129 -1.69 -19.62 2.89
CA ASN A 129 -2.92 -19.14 2.25
C ASN A 129 -2.82 -17.70 1.72
N ALA A 130 -2.04 -16.84 2.39
CA ALA A 130 -1.78 -15.48 1.93
C ALA A 130 -0.90 -15.50 0.67
N VAL A 131 0.13 -16.33 0.65
CA VAL A 131 1.00 -16.53 -0.54
C VAL A 131 0.18 -17.03 -1.72
N LEU A 132 -0.65 -18.06 -1.52
CA LEU A 132 -1.48 -18.65 -2.58
C LEU A 132 -2.47 -17.63 -3.14
N ASN A 133 -3.17 -16.90 -2.27
CA ASN A 133 -4.10 -15.86 -2.72
C ASN A 133 -3.39 -14.74 -3.49
N TYR A 134 -2.21 -14.32 -3.02
CA TYR A 134 -1.43 -13.30 -3.71
C TYR A 134 -0.92 -13.79 -5.08
N PHE A 135 -0.51 -15.06 -5.15
CA PHE A 135 -0.13 -15.73 -6.38
C PHE A 135 -1.31 -15.81 -7.36
N GLU A 136 -2.49 -16.26 -6.94
CA GLU A 136 -3.68 -16.37 -7.80
C GLU A 136 -4.03 -15.05 -8.48
N GLY A 137 -3.87 -13.93 -7.78
CA GLY A 137 -4.07 -12.59 -8.35
C GLY A 137 -3.06 -12.21 -9.45
N ASN A 138 -1.87 -12.79 -9.44
CA ASN A 138 -0.72 -12.39 -10.28
C ASN A 138 -0.23 -13.48 -11.25
N ALA A 139 -0.70 -14.71 -11.12
CA ALA A 139 -0.18 -15.89 -11.83
C ALA A 139 -0.12 -15.70 -13.35
N ALA A 140 -1.11 -15.02 -13.94
CA ALA A 140 -1.18 -14.78 -15.37
C ALA A 140 -0.06 -13.87 -15.92
N THR A 141 0.51 -12.97 -15.10
CA THR A 141 1.54 -12.01 -15.54
C THR A 141 2.94 -12.31 -15.00
N LEU A 142 3.06 -13.17 -13.98
CA LEU A 142 4.35 -13.56 -13.40
C LEU A 142 5.35 -14.18 -14.39
N PRO A 143 4.94 -14.99 -15.39
CA PRO A 143 5.85 -15.48 -16.43
C PRO A 143 6.51 -14.35 -17.24
N GLU A 144 5.82 -13.22 -17.40
CA GLU A 144 6.34 -12.01 -18.07
C GLU A 144 7.26 -11.19 -17.16
N GLY A 145 7.46 -11.61 -15.90
CA GLY A 145 8.28 -10.91 -14.93
C GLY A 145 7.62 -9.65 -14.35
N ARG A 146 6.28 -9.55 -14.36
CA ARG A 146 5.54 -8.41 -13.82
C ARG A 146 4.32 -8.83 -13.01
N LEU A 147 3.84 -7.92 -12.17
CA LEU A 147 2.60 -8.10 -11.40
C LEU A 147 1.40 -7.56 -12.19
N ARG A 148 0.20 -8.03 -11.84
CA ARG A 148 -1.05 -7.68 -12.53
C ARG A 148 -1.54 -6.28 -12.18
N ASN A 149 -1.28 -5.84 -10.95
CA ASN A 149 -1.76 -4.57 -10.43
C ASN A 149 -1.34 -3.40 -11.35
N ALA A 150 -2.32 -2.64 -11.84
CA ALA A 150 -2.09 -1.61 -12.86
C ALA A 150 -1.36 -0.37 -12.33
N PHE A 151 -1.18 -0.25 -11.01
CA PHE A 151 -0.47 0.88 -10.41
C PHE A 151 1.06 0.75 -10.50
N TRP A 152 1.58 -0.44 -10.81
CA TRP A 152 3.01 -0.60 -11.05
C TRP A 152 3.46 0.16 -12.30
N PRO A 153 4.52 0.98 -12.21
CA PRO A 153 5.15 1.51 -13.40
C PRO A 153 5.91 0.39 -14.13
N ALA A 154 6.35 0.65 -15.36
CA ALA A 154 7.02 -0.35 -16.20
C ALA A 154 8.27 -0.98 -15.53
N SER A 155 8.95 -0.25 -14.66
CA SER A 155 10.04 -0.75 -13.82
C SER A 155 9.94 -0.12 -12.43
N HIS A 156 10.02 -0.95 -11.40
CA HIS A 156 10.02 -0.51 -10.00
C HIS A 156 10.77 -1.53 -9.13
N PRO A 157 11.74 -1.11 -8.29
CA PRO A 157 12.50 -2.04 -7.45
C PRO A 157 11.63 -2.92 -6.55
N GLY A 158 10.53 -2.36 -6.03
CA GLY A 158 9.54 -3.12 -5.25
C GLY A 158 8.84 -4.21 -6.05
N GLN A 159 8.47 -3.96 -7.31
CA GLN A 159 7.86 -5.00 -8.17
C GLN A 159 8.89 -6.10 -8.45
N ASP A 160 10.12 -5.71 -8.81
CA ASP A 160 11.20 -6.64 -9.13
C ASP A 160 11.50 -7.55 -7.92
N ALA A 161 11.50 -6.98 -6.70
CA ALA A 161 11.66 -7.72 -5.46
C ALA A 161 10.54 -8.75 -5.22
N ILE A 162 9.28 -8.39 -5.48
CA ILE A 162 8.14 -9.30 -5.32
C ILE A 162 8.17 -10.41 -6.37
N VAL A 163 8.51 -10.09 -7.62
CA VAL A 163 8.65 -11.09 -8.69
C VAL A 163 9.80 -12.06 -8.38
N ALA A 164 10.93 -11.55 -7.89
CA ALA A 164 12.04 -12.39 -7.44
C ALA A 164 11.64 -13.27 -6.24
N TRP A 165 10.85 -12.73 -5.31
CA TRP A 165 10.32 -13.45 -4.16
C TRP A 165 9.40 -14.62 -4.56
N PHE A 166 8.49 -14.45 -5.53
CA PHE A 166 7.68 -15.55 -6.07
C PHE A 166 8.53 -16.67 -6.68
N ARG A 167 9.71 -16.35 -7.21
CA ARG A 167 10.67 -17.30 -7.80
C ARG A 167 11.63 -17.90 -6.77
N SER A 168 11.56 -17.48 -5.51
CA SER A 168 12.40 -18.01 -4.45
C SER A 168 12.09 -19.51 -4.20
N PRO A 169 13.07 -20.30 -3.72
CA PRO A 169 12.84 -21.70 -3.39
C PRO A 169 11.70 -21.92 -2.38
N ALA A 170 11.57 -21.03 -1.39
CA ALA A 170 10.55 -21.11 -0.35
C ALA A 170 9.13 -20.98 -0.95
N ILE A 171 8.91 -19.96 -1.78
CA ILE A 171 7.60 -19.74 -2.41
C ILE A 171 7.30 -20.80 -3.46
N ARG A 172 8.28 -21.16 -4.31
CA ARG A 172 8.12 -22.26 -5.27
C ARG A 172 7.69 -23.56 -4.59
N LYS A 173 8.20 -23.87 -3.40
CA LYS A 173 7.76 -25.04 -2.63
C LYS A 173 6.28 -24.93 -2.25
N ILE A 174 5.83 -23.79 -1.72
CA ILE A 174 4.42 -23.57 -1.36
C ILE A 174 3.50 -23.74 -2.59
N LEU A 175 3.88 -23.15 -3.73
CA LEU A 175 3.11 -23.26 -4.97
C LEU A 175 3.08 -24.69 -5.52
N PHE A 176 4.19 -25.41 -5.43
CA PHE A 176 4.27 -26.81 -5.85
C PHE A 176 3.42 -27.72 -4.97
N ASP A 177 3.47 -27.54 -3.65
CA ASP A 177 2.66 -28.33 -2.71
C ASP A 177 1.15 -28.12 -2.94
N ALA A 178 0.72 -26.92 -3.33
CA ALA A 178 -0.68 -26.58 -3.55
C ALA A 178 -1.21 -26.93 -4.95
N TYR A 179 -0.42 -26.67 -6.01
CA TYR A 179 -0.87 -26.75 -7.40
C TYR A 179 -0.01 -27.65 -8.30
N GLY A 180 1.10 -28.19 -7.80
CA GLY A 180 2.11 -28.85 -8.64
C GLY A 180 2.80 -27.89 -9.62
N TYR A 181 2.77 -26.59 -9.33
CA TYR A 181 3.18 -25.52 -10.24
C TYR A 181 4.57 -24.97 -9.91
N VAL A 182 5.34 -24.62 -10.93
CA VAL A 182 6.68 -24.00 -10.82
C VAL A 182 6.77 -22.84 -11.80
N ILE A 183 6.99 -21.61 -11.28
CA ILE A 183 7.29 -20.38 -12.05
C ILE A 183 8.77 -20.28 -12.30
#